data_AF-A0A660VWC9-F1
#
_entry.id   AF-A0A660VWC9-F1
#
_cell.length_a   1.000
_cell.length_b   1.000
_cell.length_c   1.000
_cell.angle_alpha   90.00
_cell.angle_beta   90.00
_cell.angle_gamma   90.00
#
_symmetry.space_group_name_H-M   'P 1'
#
loop_
_entity.id
_entity.type
_entity.pdbx_description
1 polymer ?
#
loop_
_entity_poly.entity_id
_entity_poly.type
_entity_poly.pdbx_seq_one_letter_code
_entity_poly.pdbx_strand_id
1 'polypeptide(L)'
;MTEASLARAALVAAETRHPLLVQTVAKGRTAERQQLDTALMDTFRELGSVTAYTLLVELNHKPFTLIAARQLRMMGGRSDPQDVVQEAFLAIYRYPTRFRADKPGSFRNWSYSILRNTVYRSLHKDSRDGVPVEMLAEILEDPSVTSPLQASSDAESSMQCKKVLALMLSMYLQAFETELKDRDREALRLVEVERLGYREAAERLGIKLENFKMVVCRARKKIHNFMIRVLGTRSL
;
A
#
# COMPACT_ATOMS: atom_id res chain seq x y z
N MET A 1 -16.57 -8.87 -1.92
CA MET A 1 -16.61 -9.92 -2.96
C MET A 1 -18.07 -10.22 -3.23
N THR A 2 -18.54 -10.16 -4.48
CA THR A 2 -19.96 -10.34 -4.81
C THR A 2 -20.27 -11.82 -5.02
N GLU A 3 -21.52 -12.22 -4.79
CA GLU A 3 -21.97 -13.60 -5.00
C GLU A 3 -21.82 -14.05 -6.47
N ALA A 4 -22.09 -13.14 -7.40
CA ALA A 4 -21.86 -13.35 -8.83
C ALA A 4 -20.37 -13.63 -9.16
N SER A 5 -19.43 -12.92 -8.51
CA SER A 5 -18.00 -13.17 -8.73
C SER A 5 -17.53 -14.53 -8.21
N LEU A 6 -18.10 -14.99 -7.10
CA LEU A 6 -17.82 -16.32 -6.56
C LEU A 6 -18.41 -17.43 -7.44
N ALA A 7 -19.63 -17.24 -7.94
CA ALA A 7 -20.26 -18.19 -8.87
C ALA A 7 -19.43 -18.33 -10.16
N ARG A 8 -18.96 -17.21 -10.74
CA ARG A 8 -18.06 -17.25 -11.90
C ARG A 8 -16.72 -17.92 -11.58
N ALA A 9 -16.13 -17.62 -10.42
CA ALA A 9 -14.90 -18.30 -9.98
C ALA A 9 -15.11 -19.82 -9.81
N ALA A 10 -16.29 -20.25 -9.34
CA ALA A 10 -16.63 -21.66 -9.22
C ALA A 10 -16.77 -22.35 -10.58
N LEU A 11 -17.34 -21.67 -11.57
CA LEU A 11 -17.39 -22.18 -12.95
C LEU A 11 -15.98 -22.36 -13.52
N VAL A 12 -15.11 -21.37 -13.36
CA VAL A 12 -13.71 -21.47 -13.78
C VAL A 12 -12.99 -22.59 -13.03
N ALA A 13 -13.25 -22.77 -11.73
CA ALA A 13 -12.68 -23.87 -10.94
C ALA A 13 -13.15 -25.25 -11.43
N ALA A 14 -14.43 -25.39 -11.80
CA ALA A 14 -14.98 -26.64 -12.32
C ALA A 14 -14.42 -27.00 -13.71
N GLU A 15 -14.23 -25.98 -14.56
CA GLU A 15 -13.65 -26.12 -15.90
C GLU A 15 -12.16 -26.49 -15.84
N THR A 16 -11.39 -25.73 -15.07
CA THR A 16 -9.92 -25.84 -15.03
C THR A 16 -9.40 -26.90 -14.06
N ARG A 17 -10.21 -27.25 -13.05
CA ARG A 17 -9.84 -28.13 -11.92
C ARG A 17 -8.53 -27.74 -11.23
N HIS A 18 -8.17 -26.45 -11.29
CA HIS A 18 -6.92 -25.97 -10.73
C HIS A 18 -6.93 -26.05 -9.18
N PRO A 19 -5.95 -26.72 -8.54
CA PRO A 19 -5.99 -27.04 -7.12
C PRO A 19 -6.20 -25.82 -6.20
N LEU A 20 -5.44 -24.73 -6.44
CA LEU A 20 -5.56 -23.52 -5.61
C LEU A 20 -6.90 -22.83 -5.80
N LEU A 21 -7.47 -22.86 -7.00
CA LEU A 21 -8.73 -22.19 -7.30
C LEU A 21 -9.91 -22.96 -6.70
N VAL A 22 -9.91 -24.28 -6.83
CA VAL A 22 -10.91 -25.15 -6.19
C VAL A 22 -10.90 -24.98 -4.67
N GLN A 23 -9.73 -25.00 -4.04
CA GLN A 23 -9.61 -24.78 -2.59
C GLN A 23 -10.09 -23.39 -2.17
N THR A 24 -9.79 -22.36 -2.95
CA THR A 24 -10.18 -20.99 -2.64
C THR A 24 -11.69 -20.80 -2.79
N VAL A 25 -12.31 -21.37 -3.83
CA VAL A 25 -13.76 -21.34 -4.03
C VAL A 25 -14.49 -22.14 -2.96
N ALA A 26 -13.94 -23.27 -2.50
CA ALA A 26 -14.53 -24.10 -1.44
C ALA A 26 -14.66 -23.34 -0.10
N LYS A 27 -13.77 -22.37 0.17
CA LYS A 27 -13.89 -21.46 1.33
C LYS A 27 -15.05 -20.47 1.19
N GLY A 28 -15.61 -20.30 -0.01
CA GLY A 28 -16.77 -19.44 -0.27
C GLY A 28 -16.54 -17.99 0.18
N ARG A 29 -17.51 -17.43 0.93
CA ARG A 29 -17.42 -16.04 1.44
C ARG A 29 -16.30 -15.82 2.47
N THR A 30 -15.73 -16.88 3.05
CA THR A 30 -14.60 -16.78 3.98
C THR A 30 -13.25 -16.65 3.27
N ALA A 31 -13.21 -16.88 1.95
CA ALA A 31 -11.99 -16.67 1.16
C ALA A 31 -11.62 -15.18 1.12
N GLU A 32 -10.37 -14.89 1.44
CA GLU A 32 -9.82 -13.56 1.24
C GLU A 32 -9.75 -13.25 -0.26
N ARG A 33 -10.13 -12.02 -0.64
CA ARG A 33 -10.06 -11.57 -2.03
C ARG A 33 -8.68 -11.80 -2.66
N GLN A 34 -7.62 -11.56 -1.90
CA GLN A 34 -6.24 -11.72 -2.37
C GLN A 34 -5.92 -13.18 -2.74
N GLN A 35 -6.45 -14.15 -1.98
CA GLN A 35 -6.28 -15.58 -2.27
C GLN A 35 -6.96 -15.93 -3.60
N LEU A 36 -8.15 -15.39 -3.85
CA LEU A 36 -8.87 -15.59 -5.10
C LEU A 36 -8.12 -14.98 -6.29
N ASP A 37 -7.65 -13.75 -6.17
CA ASP A 37 -6.89 -13.09 -7.25
C ASP A 37 -5.59 -13.87 -7.57
N THR A 38 -4.88 -14.33 -6.54
CA THR A 38 -3.69 -15.19 -6.68
C THR A 38 -4.02 -16.50 -7.38
N ALA A 39 -5.11 -17.19 -6.97
CA ALA A 39 -5.50 -18.46 -7.58
C ALA A 39 -5.96 -18.31 -9.04
N LEU A 40 -6.67 -17.23 -9.38
CA LEU A 40 -7.09 -16.94 -10.75
C LEU A 40 -5.88 -16.66 -11.66
N MET A 41 -4.91 -15.87 -11.18
CA MET A 41 -3.68 -15.62 -11.93
C MET A 41 -2.86 -16.90 -12.13
N ASP A 42 -2.79 -17.75 -11.10
CA ASP A 42 -2.07 -19.03 -11.18
C ASP A 42 -2.71 -19.99 -12.18
N THR A 43 -4.05 -20.04 -12.18
CA THR A 43 -4.84 -20.80 -13.16
C THR A 43 -4.57 -20.31 -14.58
N PHE A 44 -4.51 -18.99 -14.80
CA PHE A 44 -4.16 -18.43 -16.10
C PHE A 44 -2.72 -18.75 -16.49
N ARG A 45 -1.76 -18.68 -15.55
CA ARG A 45 -0.36 -19.02 -15.80
C ARG A 45 -0.18 -20.45 -16.28
N GLU A 46 -0.80 -21.41 -15.60
CA GLU A 46 -0.57 -22.84 -15.86
C GLU A 46 -1.37 -23.37 -17.04
N LEU A 47 -2.62 -22.92 -17.18
CA LEU A 47 -3.58 -23.51 -18.12
C LEU A 47 -3.93 -22.57 -19.28
N GLY A 48 -3.48 -21.31 -19.27
CA GLY A 48 -3.84 -20.32 -20.29
C GLY A 48 -5.32 -19.96 -20.30
N SER A 49 -6.03 -20.19 -19.19
CA SER A 49 -7.48 -19.98 -19.10
C SER A 49 -7.85 -18.49 -19.26
N VAL A 50 -8.39 -18.16 -20.43
CA VAL A 50 -8.86 -16.79 -20.73
C VAL A 50 -9.98 -16.38 -19.79
N THR A 51 -10.87 -17.31 -19.43
CA THR A 51 -11.98 -17.06 -18.50
C THR A 51 -11.48 -16.68 -17.10
N ALA A 52 -10.43 -17.35 -16.61
CA ALA A 52 -9.77 -16.99 -15.34
C ALA A 52 -9.17 -15.58 -15.39
N TYR A 53 -8.48 -15.25 -16.48
CA TYR A 53 -7.87 -13.95 -16.68
C TYR A 53 -8.89 -12.81 -16.81
N THR A 54 -9.95 -13.00 -17.60
CA THR A 54 -11.02 -12.02 -17.74
C THR A 54 -11.66 -11.70 -16.39
N LEU A 55 -11.96 -12.73 -15.59
CA LEU A 55 -12.49 -12.53 -14.24
C LEU A 55 -11.48 -11.76 -13.37
N LEU A 56 -10.21 -12.14 -13.39
CA LEU A 56 -9.15 -11.43 -12.66
C LEU A 56 -9.10 -9.94 -13.01
N VAL A 57 -9.16 -9.59 -14.29
CA VAL A 57 -9.16 -8.20 -14.78
C VAL A 57 -10.39 -7.44 -14.29
N GLU A 58 -11.60 -7.99 -14.49
CA GLU A 58 -12.84 -7.34 -14.04
C GLU A 58 -12.82 -7.05 -12.53
N LEU A 59 -12.32 -8.01 -11.77
CA LEU A 59 -12.21 -7.93 -10.32
C LEU A 59 -11.20 -6.88 -9.84
N ASN A 60 -10.18 -6.59 -10.64
CA ASN A 60 -9.06 -5.74 -10.23
C ASN A 60 -8.96 -4.42 -11.00
N HIS A 61 -9.77 -4.20 -12.04
CA HIS A 61 -9.76 -2.99 -12.86
C HIS A 61 -9.95 -1.73 -12.02
N LYS A 62 -11.06 -1.63 -11.28
CA LYS A 62 -11.37 -0.44 -10.46
C LYS A 62 -10.30 -0.16 -9.38
N PRO A 63 -9.83 -1.14 -8.58
CA PRO A 63 -8.70 -0.93 -7.67
C PRO A 63 -7.43 -0.41 -8.36
N PHE A 64 -7.07 -0.98 -9.51
CA PHE A 64 -5.88 -0.55 -10.25
C PHE A 64 -6.03 0.87 -10.77
N THR A 65 -7.19 1.25 -11.31
CA THR A 65 -7.45 2.62 -11.79
C THR A 65 -7.33 3.64 -10.66
N LEU A 66 -7.85 3.33 -9.47
CA LEU A 66 -7.73 4.22 -8.32
C LEU A 66 -6.27 4.43 -7.89
N ILE A 67 -5.47 3.36 -7.91
CA ILE A 67 -4.04 3.41 -7.57
C ILE A 67 -3.26 4.19 -8.63
N ALA A 68 -3.46 3.88 -9.91
CA ALA A 68 -2.84 4.59 -11.03
C ALA A 68 -3.17 6.09 -10.99
N ALA A 69 -4.45 6.43 -10.80
CA ALA A 69 -4.90 7.82 -10.70
C ALA A 69 -4.25 8.56 -9.53
N ARG A 70 -4.11 7.90 -8.38
CA ARG A 70 -3.40 8.47 -7.22
C ARG A 70 -1.93 8.70 -7.54
N GLN A 71 -1.24 7.72 -8.11
CA GLN A 71 0.18 7.82 -8.44
C GLN A 71 0.46 8.91 -9.49
N LEU A 72 -0.33 8.96 -10.56
CA LEU A 72 -0.24 10.00 -11.59
C LEU A 72 -0.44 11.40 -11.00
N ARG A 73 -1.46 11.60 -10.15
CA ARG A 73 -1.67 12.89 -9.46
C ARG A 73 -0.50 13.29 -8.57
N MET A 74 0.07 12.36 -7.82
CA MET A 74 1.21 12.65 -6.92
C MET A 74 2.48 13.02 -7.69
N MET A 75 2.66 12.49 -8.91
CA MET A 75 3.84 12.71 -9.74
C MET A 75 3.63 13.77 -10.84
N GLY A 76 2.49 14.47 -10.85
CA GLY A 76 2.20 15.51 -11.84
C GLY A 76 1.95 15.01 -13.27
N GLY A 77 1.60 13.73 -13.42
CA GLY A 77 1.33 13.10 -14.71
C GLY A 77 0.04 13.54 -15.36
N ARG A 78 0.03 13.59 -16.70
CA ARG A 78 -1.14 13.92 -17.53
C ARG A 78 -1.81 12.72 -18.19
N SER A 79 -1.20 11.53 -18.12
CA SER A 79 -1.73 10.31 -18.73
C SER A 79 -3.09 9.92 -18.14
N ASP A 80 -3.96 9.30 -18.94
CA ASP A 80 -5.21 8.73 -18.43
C ASP A 80 -4.89 7.49 -17.56
N PRO A 81 -5.38 7.44 -16.30
CA PRO A 81 -5.25 6.26 -15.47
C PRO A 81 -5.80 4.97 -16.10
N GLN A 82 -6.81 5.05 -16.97
CA GLN A 82 -7.39 3.88 -17.62
C GLN A 82 -6.42 3.28 -18.64
N ASP A 83 -5.74 4.11 -19.43
CA ASP A 83 -4.74 3.66 -20.41
C ASP A 83 -3.57 2.96 -19.72
N VAL A 84 -3.09 3.54 -18.62
CA VAL A 84 -2.01 2.95 -17.80
C VAL A 84 -2.41 1.59 -17.23
N VAL A 85 -3.66 1.44 -16.80
CA VAL A 85 -4.17 0.17 -16.28
C VAL A 85 -4.30 -0.87 -17.39
N GLN A 86 -4.76 -0.48 -18.58
CA GLN A 86 -4.81 -1.37 -19.74
C GLN A 86 -3.41 -1.86 -20.11
N GLU A 87 -2.43 -0.97 -20.21
CA GLU A 87 -1.03 -1.34 -20.48
C GLU A 87 -0.49 -2.31 -19.39
N ALA A 88 -0.83 -2.08 -18.11
CA ALA A 88 -0.42 -2.96 -17.02
C ALA A 88 -1.07 -4.35 -17.10
N PHE A 89 -2.34 -4.46 -17.49
CA PHE A 89 -2.97 -5.77 -17.71
C PHE A 89 -2.42 -6.46 -18.96
N LEU A 90 -2.18 -5.73 -20.06
CA LEU A 90 -1.52 -6.30 -21.24
C LEU A 90 -0.14 -6.87 -20.92
N ALA A 91 0.61 -6.20 -20.04
CA ALA A 91 1.88 -6.69 -19.51
C ALA A 91 1.72 -8.03 -18.77
N ILE A 92 0.73 -8.11 -17.86
CA ILE A 92 0.42 -9.34 -17.12
C ILE A 92 0.04 -10.48 -18.07
N TYR A 93 -0.78 -10.18 -19.09
CA TYR A 93 -1.21 -11.15 -20.10
C TYR A 93 -0.04 -11.68 -20.94
N ARG A 94 0.93 -10.83 -21.29
CA ARG A 94 2.09 -11.19 -22.11
C ARG A 94 3.12 -12.02 -21.35
N TYR A 95 3.26 -11.82 -20.04
CA TYR A 95 4.29 -12.46 -19.23
C TYR A 95 3.75 -13.21 -17.99
N PRO A 96 2.79 -14.13 -18.14
CA PRO A 96 2.18 -14.82 -17.00
C PRO A 96 3.15 -15.80 -16.33
N THR A 97 4.09 -16.38 -17.07
CA THR A 97 5.09 -17.36 -16.59
C THR A 97 5.99 -16.81 -15.47
N ARG A 98 6.02 -15.50 -15.30
CA ARG A 98 6.86 -14.79 -14.33
C ARG A 98 6.17 -14.58 -12.99
N PHE A 99 4.89 -14.93 -12.90
CA PHE A 99 4.13 -14.90 -11.67
C PHE A 99 4.45 -16.13 -10.81
N ARG A 100 4.68 -15.92 -9.50
CA ARG A 100 4.85 -16.99 -8.50
C ARG A 100 3.76 -16.90 -7.42
N ALA A 101 2.98 -17.97 -7.25
CA ALA A 101 1.87 -18.04 -6.31
C ALA A 101 2.29 -18.52 -4.91
N ASP A 102 3.39 -18.00 -4.37
CA ASP A 102 3.96 -18.48 -3.10
C ASP A 102 3.09 -18.14 -1.87
N LYS A 103 2.33 -17.04 -1.92
CA LYS A 103 1.55 -16.51 -0.80
C LYS A 103 0.18 -15.98 -1.26
N PRO A 104 -0.83 -15.93 -0.36
CA PRO A 104 -2.14 -15.32 -0.61
C PRO A 104 -2.13 -13.94 -1.29
N GLY A 105 -1.13 -13.09 -1.01
CA GLY A 105 -1.01 -11.74 -1.55
C GLY A 105 -0.08 -11.60 -2.75
N SER A 106 0.42 -12.69 -3.33
CA SER A 106 1.43 -12.66 -4.39
C SER A 106 0.96 -11.88 -5.61
N PHE A 107 -0.28 -12.07 -6.06
CA PHE A 107 -0.79 -11.35 -7.23
C PHE A 107 -0.74 -9.85 -7.02
N ARG A 108 -1.27 -9.36 -5.90
CA ARG A 108 -1.33 -7.93 -5.58
C ARG A 108 0.06 -7.29 -5.64
N ASN A 109 1.05 -7.90 -5.01
CA ASN A 109 2.40 -7.33 -4.94
C ASN A 109 3.08 -7.32 -6.31
N TRP A 110 2.97 -8.43 -7.06
CA TRP A 110 3.53 -8.57 -8.39
C TRP A 110 2.87 -7.60 -9.39
N SER A 111 1.53 -7.58 -9.42
CA SER A 111 0.75 -6.74 -10.33
C SER A 111 0.90 -5.24 -10.03
N TYR A 112 1.06 -4.85 -8.76
CA TYR A 112 1.29 -3.46 -8.41
C TYR A 112 2.69 -2.99 -8.78
N SER A 113 3.68 -3.89 -8.77
CA SER A 113 5.02 -3.59 -9.31
C SER A 113 4.93 -3.27 -10.80
N ILE A 114 4.17 -4.07 -11.55
CA ILE A 114 3.89 -3.83 -12.98
C ILE A 114 3.19 -2.48 -13.16
N LEU A 115 2.08 -2.25 -12.45
CA LEU A 115 1.29 -1.03 -12.54
C LEU A 115 2.11 0.23 -12.28
N ARG A 116 2.93 0.23 -11.22
CA ARG A 116 3.80 1.36 -10.87
C ARG A 116 4.81 1.64 -11.98
N ASN A 117 5.42 0.60 -12.53
CA ASN A 117 6.37 0.77 -13.63
C ASN A 117 5.69 1.32 -14.88
N THR A 118 4.45 0.92 -15.16
CA THR A 118 3.64 1.49 -16.25
C THR A 118 3.35 2.96 -16.01
N VAL A 119 2.96 3.35 -14.79
CA VAL A 119 2.79 4.78 -14.42
C VAL A 119 4.09 5.55 -14.64
N TYR A 120 5.22 5.04 -14.16
CA TYR A 120 6.50 5.73 -14.30
C TYR A 120 6.88 5.94 -15.78
N ARG A 121 6.66 4.92 -16.63
CA ARG A 121 6.88 5.04 -18.08
C ARG A 121 5.96 6.08 -18.69
N SER A 122 4.68 6.11 -18.32
CA SER A 122 3.71 7.06 -18.88
C SER A 122 4.09 8.52 -18.56
N LEU A 123 4.78 8.77 -17.44
CA LEU A 123 5.32 10.09 -17.08
C LEU A 123 6.52 10.52 -17.94
N HIS A 124 7.34 9.57 -18.39
CA HIS A 124 8.58 9.84 -19.14
C HIS A 124 8.38 9.76 -20.67
N LYS A 125 7.27 9.18 -21.13
CA LYS A 125 6.88 9.08 -22.54
C LYS A 125 6.75 10.45 -23.22
N ASP A 126 6.49 11.50 -22.46
CA ASP A 126 6.40 12.89 -22.96
C ASP A 126 7.78 13.56 -23.19
N SER A 127 8.91 12.96 -22.76
CA SER A 127 10.23 13.62 -22.81
C SER A 127 11.30 13.02 -23.73
N ARG A 128 11.11 11.83 -24.33
CA ARG A 128 11.94 11.31 -25.44
C ARG A 128 11.46 9.93 -25.89
N ASP A 129 11.35 9.78 -27.21
CA ASP A 129 11.29 8.55 -28.02
C ASP A 129 10.67 7.29 -27.39
N GLY A 130 9.57 6.84 -28.00
CA GLY A 130 8.83 5.64 -27.63
C GLY A 130 9.72 4.41 -27.49
N VAL A 131 9.93 4.00 -26.24
CA VAL A 131 10.63 2.76 -25.92
C VAL A 131 9.66 1.58 -26.13
N PRO A 132 10.04 0.55 -26.92
CA PRO A 132 9.18 -0.59 -27.23
C PRO A 132 8.80 -1.44 -26.01
N VAL A 133 7.68 -2.15 -26.13
CA VAL A 133 7.16 -3.03 -25.08
C VAL A 133 8.11 -4.21 -24.78
N GLU A 134 9.06 -4.53 -25.66
CA GLU A 134 10.12 -5.51 -25.43
C GLU A 134 10.97 -5.22 -24.17
N MET A 135 11.14 -3.97 -23.74
CA MET A 135 11.88 -3.64 -22.50
C MET A 135 11.13 -4.02 -21.23
N LEU A 136 9.87 -4.45 -21.34
CA LEU A 136 9.15 -5.11 -20.25
C LEU A 136 9.62 -6.56 -20.08
N ALA A 137 10.09 -7.18 -21.18
CA ALA A 137 10.62 -8.54 -21.19
C ALA A 137 11.95 -8.63 -20.43
N GLU A 138 12.94 -7.79 -20.72
CA GLU A 138 14.27 -7.84 -20.06
C GLU A 138 14.21 -7.64 -18.53
N ILE A 139 13.25 -6.86 -18.02
CA ILE A 139 13.19 -6.54 -16.58
C ILE A 139 12.58 -7.67 -15.74
N LEU A 140 11.74 -8.52 -16.33
CA LEU A 140 11.21 -9.66 -15.61
C LEU A 140 11.99 -10.98 -15.91
N GLU A 141 13.19 -10.91 -16.50
CA GLU A 141 14.03 -12.09 -16.82
C GLU A 141 14.63 -12.81 -15.61
N ASP A 142 14.65 -12.20 -14.43
CA ASP A 142 15.33 -12.82 -13.29
C ASP A 142 14.53 -12.70 -11.98
N PRO A 143 13.89 -13.79 -11.53
CA PRO A 143 13.22 -13.85 -10.23
C PRO A 143 14.17 -14.11 -9.05
N SER A 144 15.49 -14.18 -9.29
CA SER A 144 16.55 -14.25 -8.26
C SER A 144 17.36 -12.95 -8.17
N VAL A 145 17.43 -12.18 -9.24
CA VAL A 145 17.81 -10.77 -9.17
C VAL A 145 16.58 -10.03 -8.71
N THR A 146 16.57 -9.72 -7.42
CA THR A 146 15.82 -8.57 -6.95
C THR A 146 16.26 -7.41 -7.83
N SER A 147 15.44 -7.04 -8.83
CA SER A 147 15.76 -5.92 -9.71
C SER A 147 16.19 -4.77 -8.79
N PRO A 148 17.30 -4.08 -9.06
CA PRO A 148 17.73 -2.94 -8.23
C PRO A 148 16.57 -1.95 -7.98
N LEU A 149 15.57 -1.92 -8.88
CA LEU A 149 14.34 -1.15 -8.77
C LEU A 149 13.28 -1.75 -7.80
N GLN A 150 13.18 -3.07 -7.65
CA GLN A 150 12.33 -3.73 -6.64
C GLN A 150 12.95 -3.63 -5.24
N ALA A 151 14.26 -3.88 -5.13
CA ALA A 151 15.03 -3.64 -3.90
C ALA A 151 14.98 -2.16 -3.51
N SER A 152 15.20 -1.25 -4.47
CA SER A 152 15.13 0.19 -4.18
C SER A 152 13.72 0.64 -3.84
N SER A 153 12.65 -0.05 -4.24
CA SER A 153 11.29 0.46 -4.01
C SER A 153 10.57 -0.12 -2.80
N ASP A 154 10.89 -1.35 -2.38
CA ASP A 154 10.58 -1.79 -1.02
C ASP A 154 11.47 -1.05 -0.01
N ALA A 155 12.74 -0.79 -0.38
CA ALA A 155 13.59 0.13 0.36
C ALA A 155 13.08 1.57 0.30
N GLU A 156 12.54 2.10 -0.80
CA GLU A 156 12.01 3.48 -0.90
C GLU A 156 10.65 3.59 -0.25
N SER A 157 9.79 2.56 -0.28
CA SER A 157 8.53 2.58 0.48
C SER A 157 8.84 2.50 1.98
N SER A 158 9.81 1.67 2.38
CA SER A 158 10.34 1.62 3.75
C SER A 158 11.10 2.89 4.13
N MET A 159 11.85 3.51 3.21
CA MET A 159 12.71 4.68 3.42
C MET A 159 11.91 5.98 3.31
N GLN A 160 10.86 6.04 2.50
CA GLN A 160 9.85 7.10 2.52
C GLN A 160 9.01 6.95 3.79
N CYS A 161 8.63 5.74 4.22
CA CYS A 161 7.96 5.56 5.50
C CYS A 161 8.87 5.93 6.68
N LYS A 162 10.16 5.57 6.66
CA LYS A 162 11.17 6.00 7.64
C LYS A 162 11.45 7.50 7.57
N LYS A 163 11.50 8.11 6.38
CA LYS A 163 11.69 9.56 6.20
C LYS A 163 10.46 10.34 6.67
N VAL A 164 9.25 9.87 6.36
CA VAL A 164 7.99 10.43 6.86
C VAL A 164 7.91 10.26 8.37
N LEU A 165 8.27 9.10 8.92
CA LEU A 165 8.34 8.87 10.36
C LEU A 165 9.38 9.78 11.03
N ALA A 166 10.57 9.92 10.43
CA ALA A 166 11.62 10.81 10.92
C ALA A 166 11.19 12.29 10.86
N LEU A 167 10.50 12.71 9.79
CA LEU A 167 9.93 14.04 9.66
C LEU A 167 8.81 14.26 10.69
N MET A 168 7.92 13.28 10.87
CA MET A 168 6.89 13.33 11.90
C MET A 168 7.49 13.42 13.31
N LEU A 169 8.57 12.68 13.56
CA LEU A 169 9.28 12.70 14.83
C LEU A 169 10.02 14.03 15.06
N SER A 170 10.67 14.58 14.02
CA SER A 170 11.31 15.89 14.11
C SER A 170 10.29 17.00 14.33
N MET A 171 9.13 16.93 13.68
CA MET A 171 8.01 17.85 13.90
C MET A 171 7.41 17.69 15.30
N TYR A 172 7.30 16.46 15.81
CA TYR A 172 6.86 16.19 17.18
C TYR A 172 7.81 16.83 18.19
N LEU A 173 9.12 16.64 17.99
CA LEU A 173 10.16 17.23 18.85
C LEU A 173 10.13 18.76 18.81
N GLN A 174 10.01 19.34 17.62
CA GLN A 174 9.87 20.78 17.45
C GLN A 174 8.63 21.31 18.18
N ALA A 175 7.47 20.66 18.01
CA ALA A 175 6.24 21.04 18.71
C ALA A 175 6.37 20.91 20.24
N PHE A 176 7.06 19.87 20.69
CA PHE A 176 7.35 19.65 22.10
C PHE A 176 8.17 20.81 22.70
N GLU A 177 9.15 21.31 21.96
CA GLU A 177 10.01 22.43 22.38
C GLU A 177 9.31 23.79 22.28
N THR A 178 8.54 24.05 21.22
CA THR A 178 7.99 25.39 20.93
C THR A 178 6.60 25.65 21.50
N GLU A 179 5.72 24.64 21.56
CA GLU A 179 4.29 24.83 21.90
C GLU A 179 3.96 24.51 23.38
N LEU A 180 4.83 23.75 24.05
CA LEU A 180 4.60 23.31 25.42
C LEU A 180 5.39 24.14 26.42
N LYS A 181 4.70 24.55 27.49
CA LYS A 181 5.32 25.16 28.67
C LYS A 181 6.11 24.10 29.43
N ASP A 182 7.10 24.51 30.23
CA ASP A 182 7.98 23.58 30.97
C ASP A 182 7.19 22.52 31.77
N ARG A 183 6.08 22.93 32.38
CA ARG A 183 5.21 22.03 33.15
C ARG A 183 4.46 21.00 32.29
N ASP A 184 4.07 21.35 31.07
CA ASP A 184 3.41 20.44 30.13
C ASP A 184 4.44 19.45 29.54
N ARG A 185 5.67 19.93 29.26
CA ARG A 185 6.80 19.11 28.80
C ARG A 185 7.18 18.05 29.83
N GLU A 186 7.32 18.45 31.10
CA GLU A 186 7.69 17.53 32.17
C GLU A 186 6.62 16.46 32.39
N ALA A 187 5.34 16.82 32.32
CA ALA A 187 4.24 15.86 32.43
C ALA A 187 4.27 14.79 31.32
N LEU A 188 4.56 15.19 30.08
CA LEU A 188 4.72 14.24 28.97
C LEU A 188 5.98 13.39 29.10
N ARG A 189 7.11 13.98 29.54
CA ARG A 189 8.36 13.25 29.75
C ARG A 189 8.17 12.10 30.75
N LEU A 190 7.53 12.37 31.90
CA LEU A 190 7.29 11.37 32.95
C LEU A 190 6.45 10.18 32.44
N VAL A 191 5.49 10.43 31.54
CA VAL A 191 4.58 9.39 31.02
C VAL A 191 5.14 8.68 29.79
N GLU A 192 5.74 9.41 28.85
CA GLU A 192 6.11 8.88 27.54
C GLU A 192 7.56 8.41 27.48
N VAL A 193 8.46 9.05 28.22
CA VAL A 193 9.88 8.67 28.29
C VAL A 193 10.15 7.77 29.49
N GLU A 194 9.73 8.20 30.68
CA GLU A 194 9.99 7.47 31.93
C GLU A 194 8.94 6.39 32.23
N ARG A 195 7.86 6.34 31.44
CA ARG A 195 6.79 5.33 31.51
C ARG A 195 6.15 5.17 32.90
N LEU A 196 6.12 6.25 33.69
CA LEU A 196 5.49 6.25 35.00
C LEU A 196 3.98 6.16 34.90
N GLY A 197 3.37 5.56 35.92
CA GLY A 197 1.92 5.59 36.09
C GLY A 197 1.41 7.01 36.31
N TYR A 198 0.19 7.31 35.86
CA TYR A 198 -0.38 8.66 35.97
C TYR A 198 -0.46 9.19 37.41
N ARG A 199 -0.62 8.30 38.40
CA ARG A 199 -0.65 8.67 39.83
C ARG A 199 0.73 9.11 40.33
N GLU A 200 1.75 8.31 40.07
CA GLU A 200 3.14 8.59 40.45
C GLU A 200 3.68 9.83 39.73
N ALA A 201 3.35 9.99 38.44
CA ALA A 201 3.73 11.18 37.68
C ALA A 201 3.04 12.45 38.20
N ALA A 202 1.78 12.36 38.65
CA ALA A 202 1.05 13.47 39.25
C ALA A 202 1.66 13.89 40.60
N GLU A 203 2.02 12.92 41.44
CA GLU A 203 2.71 13.16 42.71
C GLU A 203 4.07 13.82 42.49
N ARG A 204 4.84 13.36 41.50
CA ARG A 204 6.15 13.92 41.16
C ARG A 204 6.08 15.37 40.64
N LEU A 205 4.98 15.73 39.99
CA LEU A 205 4.69 17.11 39.57
C LEU A 205 3.99 17.96 40.64
N GLY A 206 3.64 17.38 41.78
CA GLY A 206 2.94 18.08 42.88
C GLY A 206 1.53 18.53 42.50
N ILE A 207 0.84 17.83 41.59
CA ILE A 207 -0.53 18.18 41.15
C ILE A 207 -1.51 17.01 41.34
N LYS A 208 -2.80 17.33 41.48
CA LYS A 208 -3.86 16.31 41.57
C LYS A 208 -3.93 15.47 40.29
N LEU A 209 -4.26 14.19 40.42
CA LEU A 209 -4.37 13.23 39.32
C LEU A 209 -5.34 13.71 38.21
N GLU A 210 -6.46 14.32 38.59
CA GLU A 210 -7.46 14.85 37.66
C GLU A 210 -6.87 15.99 36.82
N ASN A 211 -6.10 16.87 37.47
CA ASN A 211 -5.42 17.97 36.79
C ASN A 211 -4.30 17.44 35.88
N PHE A 212 -3.57 16.41 36.33
CA PHE A 212 -2.52 15.77 35.54
C PHE A 212 -3.05 15.17 34.23
N LYS A 213 -4.18 14.46 34.27
CA LYS A 213 -4.84 13.93 33.06
C LYS A 213 -5.19 15.04 32.07
N MET A 214 -5.69 16.17 32.57
CA MET A 214 -6.04 17.34 31.74
C MET A 214 -4.80 17.99 31.13
N VAL A 215 -3.69 18.08 31.89
CA VAL A 215 -2.40 18.59 31.41
C VAL A 215 -1.87 17.72 30.26
N VAL A 216 -1.82 16.39 30.42
CA VAL A 216 -1.35 15.46 29.37
C VAL A 216 -2.23 15.53 28.12
N CYS A 217 -3.56 15.54 28.29
CA CYS A 217 -4.49 15.64 27.16
C CYS A 217 -4.31 16.95 26.38
N ARG A 218 -4.20 18.08 27.10
CA ARG A 218 -3.97 19.39 26.50
C ARG A 218 -2.62 19.47 25.79
N ALA A 219 -1.57 18.91 26.39
CA ALA A 219 -0.23 18.86 25.82
C ALA A 219 -0.22 18.09 24.49
N ARG A 220 -0.82 16.90 24.43
CA ARG A 220 -0.97 16.13 23.19
C ARG A 220 -1.77 16.87 22.13
N LYS A 221 -2.85 17.53 22.52
CA LYS A 221 -3.68 18.30 21.58
C LYS A 221 -2.93 19.49 20.97
N LYS A 222 -2.04 20.15 21.73
CA LYS A 222 -1.18 21.23 21.20
C LYS A 222 -0.20 20.69 20.15
N ILE A 223 0.51 19.60 20.46
CA ILE A 223 1.44 18.96 19.51
C ILE A 223 0.68 18.55 18.25
N HIS A 224 -0.46 17.86 18.40
CA HIS A 224 -1.28 17.43 17.28
C HIS A 224 -1.74 18.61 16.38
N ASN A 225 -2.23 19.68 16.99
CA ASN A 225 -2.67 20.88 16.25
C ASN A 225 -1.52 21.57 15.53
N PHE A 226 -0.33 21.61 16.12
CA PHE A 226 0.87 22.11 15.48
C PHE A 226 1.25 21.26 14.27
N MET A 227 1.29 19.95 14.42
CA MET A 227 1.61 19.03 13.33
C MET A 227 0.61 19.16 12.17
N ILE A 228 -0.70 19.25 12.46
CA ILE A 228 -1.74 19.49 11.44
C ILE A 228 -1.50 20.82 10.69
N ARG A 229 -1.17 21.89 11.42
CA ARG A 229 -0.91 23.21 10.83
C ARG A 229 0.30 23.17 9.89
N VAL A 230 1.37 22.52 10.29
CA VAL A 230 2.62 22.41 9.51
C VAL A 230 2.46 21.48 8.31
N LEU A 231 1.67 20.40 8.43
CA LEU A 231 1.41 19.47 7.33
C LEU A 231 0.41 19.99 6.28
N GLY A 232 -0.21 21.17 6.50
CA GLY A 232 -1.12 21.78 5.54
C GLY A 232 -2.45 21.03 5.35
N THR A 233 -2.70 19.96 6.10
CA THR A 233 -3.98 19.25 6.13
C THR A 233 -4.97 20.08 6.93
N ARG A 234 -5.64 21.05 6.29
CA ARG A 234 -6.82 21.67 6.90
C ARG A 234 -7.78 20.54 7.27
N SER A 235 -8.13 20.46 8.56
CA SER A 235 -9.22 19.60 9.04
C SER A 235 -10.43 19.85 8.15
N LEU A 236 -10.89 18.80 7.46
CA LEU A 236 -12.29 18.70 7.07
C LEU A 236 -13.14 18.53 8.33
#